data_AF-A0A8I0P6Y1-F1
#
_entry.id   AF-A0A8I0P6Y1-F1
#
_cell.length_a   1.000
_cell.length_b   1.000
_cell.length_c   1.000
_cell.angle_alpha   90.00
_cell.angle_beta   90.00
_cell.angle_gamma   90.00
#
_symmetry.space_group_name_H-M   'P 1'
#
loop_
_entity.id
_entity.type
_entity.pdbx_description
1 polymer ?
#
loop_
_entity_poly.entity_id
_entity_poly.type
_entity_poly.pdbx_seq_one_letter_code
_entity_poly.pdbx_strand_id
1 'polypeptide(L)'
;MTQASAVEAGHARHTYRLRVSCAARTALAAEWDRCRWVWNECVAKSRAVHAHNKATGQKVTCGPAQLDRMLTEARARTPWLREGSSVEPKKGRPGSKGYREAKHLRAKAHKKVARQRQDTGRKWAKKVVRDHDAIAIAIAIEDFRPKFLAKTTMAEKAADAAIGATKQALIEMGHKHGRDIRLVRPAHTTMDCANCDARAKHRLPLGERAHSCTACGTASPRDKNSARVMLVRAGQPGWC
;
A
#
# COMPACT_ATOMS: atom_id res chain seq x y z
N MET A 1 4.94 -32.51 32.07
CA MET A 1 6.12 -31.89 31.40
C MET A 1 5.66 -31.36 30.05
N THR A 2 4.87 -30.29 30.07
CA THR A 2 5.22 -28.90 29.70
C THR A 2 5.19 -28.68 28.18
N GLN A 3 3.97 -28.46 27.67
CA GLN A 3 3.70 -27.97 26.33
C GLN A 3 4.17 -26.51 26.20
N ALA A 4 5.07 -26.22 25.24
CA ALA A 4 5.51 -24.87 24.94
C ALA A 4 4.56 -24.22 23.92
N SER A 5 3.90 -23.16 24.39
CA SER A 5 2.92 -22.33 23.70
C SER A 5 3.48 -21.62 22.46
N ALA A 6 2.74 -21.67 21.35
CA ALA A 6 2.96 -20.85 20.17
C ALA A 6 2.79 -19.36 20.52
N VAL A 7 3.85 -18.56 20.32
CA VAL A 7 3.78 -17.11 20.43
C VAL A 7 3.14 -16.57 19.15
N GLU A 8 1.82 -16.36 19.20
CA GLU A 8 1.08 -15.68 18.14
C GLU A 8 1.64 -14.27 17.93
N ALA A 9 2.07 -13.98 16.70
CA ALA A 9 2.51 -12.64 16.31
C ALA A 9 1.32 -11.66 16.41
N GLY A 10 1.26 -10.94 17.52
CA GLY A 10 0.24 -9.93 17.79
C GLY A 10 0.26 -8.83 16.73
N HIS A 11 -0.73 -8.87 15.83
CA HIS A 11 -0.98 -7.78 14.91
C HIS A 11 -1.59 -6.63 15.72
N ALA A 12 -0.85 -5.54 15.90
CA ALA A 12 -1.41 -4.31 16.47
C ALA A 12 -2.37 -3.66 15.45
N ARG A 13 -3.61 -4.14 15.40
CA ARG A 13 -4.69 -3.52 14.65
C ARG A 13 -5.10 -2.26 15.42
N HIS A 14 -4.59 -1.10 15.02
CA HIS A 14 -5.07 0.16 15.56
C HIS A 14 -6.51 0.39 15.09
N THR A 15 -7.48 -0.06 15.88
CA THR A 15 -8.90 0.24 15.67
C THR A 15 -9.18 1.65 16.16
N TYR A 16 -8.75 2.67 15.41
CA TYR A 16 -9.31 4.00 15.64
C TYR A 16 -10.81 3.92 15.29
N ARG A 17 -11.67 3.87 16.31
CA ARG A 17 -13.09 4.19 16.12
C ARG A 17 -13.15 5.68 15.80
N LEU A 18 -13.09 6.00 14.52
CA LEU A 18 -13.48 7.32 14.04
C LEU A 18 -14.96 7.46 14.41
N ARG A 19 -15.26 8.09 15.56
CA ARG A 19 -16.64 8.44 15.91
C ARG A 19 -17.04 9.59 15.01
N VAL A 20 -17.52 9.22 13.83
CA VAL A 20 -18.16 10.15 12.92
C VAL A 20 -19.43 10.64 13.63
N SER A 21 -19.63 11.96 13.72
CA SER A 21 -20.83 12.52 14.33
C SER A 21 -22.09 11.95 13.67
N CYS A 22 -23.22 11.94 14.36
CA CYS A 22 -24.49 11.45 13.76
C CYS A 22 -24.75 12.14 12.41
N ALA A 23 -24.60 13.47 12.37
CA ALA A 23 -24.73 14.27 11.16
C ALA A 23 -23.75 13.84 10.04
N ALA A 24 -22.48 13.59 10.36
CA ALA A 24 -21.51 13.16 9.36
C ALA A 24 -21.73 11.71 8.88
N ARG A 25 -22.32 10.83 9.71
CA ARG A 25 -22.75 9.49 9.28
C ARG A 25 -23.93 9.57 8.32
N THR A 26 -24.93 10.39 8.62
CA THR A 26 -26.09 10.62 7.74
C THR A 26 -25.65 11.23 6.41
N ALA A 27 -24.78 12.23 6.44
CA ALA A 27 -24.23 12.84 5.23
C ALA A 27 -23.48 11.81 4.38
N LEU A 28 -22.60 11.01 5.00
CA LEU A 28 -21.92 9.93 4.30
C LEU A 28 -22.91 8.92 3.71
N ALA A 29 -23.87 8.42 4.49
CA ALA A 29 -24.87 7.48 3.99
C ALA A 29 -25.61 8.03 2.75
N ALA A 30 -26.04 9.29 2.79
CA ALA A 30 -26.65 9.95 1.64
C ALA A 30 -25.72 10.05 0.42
N GLU A 31 -24.41 10.31 0.61
CA GLU A 31 -23.40 10.27 -0.47
C GLU A 31 -23.27 8.86 -1.06
N TRP A 32 -23.25 7.84 -0.20
CA TRP A 32 -23.12 6.44 -0.60
C TRP A 32 -24.36 5.96 -1.36
N ASP A 33 -25.56 6.36 -0.93
CA ASP A 33 -26.83 6.05 -1.62
C ASP A 33 -26.85 6.67 -3.03
N ARG A 34 -26.41 7.92 -3.17
CA ARG A 34 -26.24 8.60 -4.47
C ARG A 34 -25.25 7.87 -5.36
N CYS A 35 -24.06 7.55 -4.85
CA CYS A 35 -23.05 6.78 -5.59
C CYS A 35 -23.59 5.43 -6.04
N ARG A 36 -24.33 4.73 -5.16
CA ARG A 36 -24.89 3.41 -5.43
C ARG A 36 -25.97 3.47 -6.51
N TRP A 37 -26.82 4.49 -6.47
CA TRP A 37 -27.83 4.70 -7.50
C TRP A 37 -27.20 4.96 -8.87
N VAL A 38 -26.22 5.87 -8.96
CA VAL A 38 -25.50 6.17 -10.23
C VAL A 38 -24.83 4.92 -10.79
N TRP A 39 -24.22 4.11 -9.92
CA TRP A 39 -23.64 2.82 -10.31
C TRP A 39 -24.68 1.88 -10.91
N ASN A 40 -25.84 1.74 -10.27
CA ASN A 40 -26.92 0.86 -10.75
C ASN A 40 -27.42 1.30 -12.13
N GLU A 41 -27.59 2.61 -12.36
CA GLU A 41 -27.96 3.14 -13.68
C GLU A 41 -26.92 2.83 -14.76
N CYS A 42 -25.63 3.00 -14.44
CA CYS A 42 -24.54 2.66 -15.37
C CYS A 42 -24.54 1.17 -15.70
N VAL A 43 -24.75 0.31 -14.70
CA VAL A 43 -24.85 -1.15 -14.89
C VAL A 43 -26.07 -1.51 -15.72
N ALA A 44 -27.23 -0.91 -15.45
CA ALA A 44 -28.45 -1.13 -16.22
C ALA A 44 -28.25 -0.76 -17.70
N LYS A 45 -27.63 0.40 -17.97
CA LYS A 45 -27.31 0.83 -19.33
C LYS A 45 -26.33 -0.12 -20.02
N SER A 46 -25.27 -0.53 -19.32
CA SER A 46 -24.28 -1.47 -19.85
C SER A 46 -24.92 -2.82 -20.20
N ARG A 47 -25.83 -3.31 -19.35
CA ARG A 47 -26.58 -4.55 -19.60
C ARG A 47 -27.51 -4.42 -20.80
N ALA A 48 -28.22 -3.29 -20.94
CA ALA A 48 -29.08 -3.03 -22.09
C ALA A 48 -28.28 -2.99 -23.41
N VAL A 49 -27.12 -2.33 -23.42
CA VAL A 49 -26.22 -2.30 -24.58
C VAL A 49 -25.69 -3.71 -24.90
N HIS A 50 -25.32 -4.48 -23.89
CA HIS A 50 -24.88 -5.86 -24.07
C HIS A 50 -25.98 -6.74 -24.70
N ALA A 51 -27.22 -6.64 -24.20
CA ALA A 51 -28.37 -7.36 -24.74
C ALA A 51 -28.65 -6.96 -26.20
N HIS A 52 -28.61 -5.66 -26.51
CA HIS A 52 -28.77 -5.14 -27.86
C HIS A 52 -27.70 -5.70 -28.82
N ASN A 53 -26.43 -5.66 -28.41
CA ASN A 53 -25.32 -6.20 -29.21
C ASN A 53 -25.46 -7.70 -29.45
N LYS A 54 -25.94 -8.45 -28.44
CA LYS A 54 -26.22 -9.88 -28.57
C LYS A 54 -27.34 -10.17 -29.57
N ALA A 55 -28.38 -9.32 -29.62
CA ALA A 55 -29.52 -9.50 -30.52
C ALA A 55 -29.24 -9.05 -31.97
N THR A 56 -28.45 -7.99 -32.16
CA THR A 56 -28.25 -7.35 -33.47
C THR A 56 -26.90 -7.66 -34.12
N GLY A 57 -25.97 -8.28 -33.39
CA GLY A 57 -24.58 -8.51 -33.84
C GLY A 57 -23.72 -7.24 -33.89
N GLN A 58 -24.28 -6.08 -33.53
CA GLN A 58 -23.57 -4.80 -33.49
C GLN A 58 -22.63 -4.71 -32.28
N LYS A 59 -21.62 -3.83 -32.34
CA LYS A 59 -20.65 -3.59 -31.25
C LYS A 59 -20.77 -2.17 -30.70
N VAL A 60 -21.95 -1.81 -30.23
CA VAL A 60 -22.20 -0.48 -29.63
C VAL A 60 -21.67 -0.45 -28.18
N THR A 61 -21.19 0.69 -27.70
CA THR A 61 -20.72 0.86 -26.32
C THR A 61 -21.44 2.02 -25.63
N CYS A 62 -21.64 1.93 -24.31
CA CYS A 62 -22.03 3.08 -23.50
C CYS A 62 -20.78 3.86 -23.08
N GLY A 63 -20.28 4.70 -23.98
CA GLY A 63 -19.08 5.49 -23.75
C GLY A 63 -19.24 6.55 -22.64
N PRO A 64 -18.14 7.12 -22.11
CA PRO A 64 -18.16 8.09 -21.02
C PRO A 64 -19.08 9.29 -21.28
N ALA A 65 -19.13 9.79 -22.53
CA ALA A 65 -19.97 10.92 -22.92
C ALA A 65 -21.48 10.61 -22.84
N GLN A 66 -21.88 9.37 -23.16
CA GLN A 66 -23.28 8.95 -23.08
C GLN A 66 -23.72 8.81 -21.62
N LEU A 67 -22.86 8.23 -20.78
CA LEU A 67 -23.10 8.10 -19.35
C LEU A 67 -23.16 9.48 -18.65
N ASP A 68 -22.30 10.43 -19.05
CA ASP A 68 -22.32 11.79 -18.52
C ASP A 68 -23.60 12.56 -18.87
N ARG A 69 -24.10 12.38 -20.11
CA ARG A 69 -25.40 12.93 -20.52
C ARG A 69 -26.56 12.35 -19.71
N MET A 70 -26.57 11.03 -19.53
CA MET A 70 -27.57 10.36 -18.68
C MET A 70 -27.52 10.86 -17.23
N LEU A 71 -26.32 11.06 -16.67
CA LEU A 71 -26.15 11.58 -15.32
C LEU A 71 -26.64 13.03 -15.20
N THR A 72 -26.41 13.84 -16.24
CA THR A 72 -26.90 15.22 -16.31
C THR A 72 -28.43 15.27 -16.34
N GLU A 73 -29.07 14.44 -17.16
CA GLU A 73 -30.53 14.31 -17.22
C GLU A 73 -31.12 13.77 -15.90
N ALA A 74 -30.45 12.80 -15.25
CA ALA A 74 -30.85 12.30 -13.95
C ALA A 74 -30.81 13.40 -12.87
N ARG A 75 -29.74 14.21 -12.83
CA ARG A 75 -29.65 15.36 -11.91
C ARG A 75 -30.67 16.46 -12.21
N ALA A 76 -31.09 16.59 -13.46
CA ALA A 76 -32.17 17.51 -13.82
C ALA A 76 -33.50 17.08 -13.20
N ARG A 77 -33.81 15.78 -13.22
CA ARG A 77 -35.08 15.22 -12.74
C ARG A 77 -35.11 14.90 -11.25
N THR A 78 -33.96 14.71 -10.62
CA THR A 78 -33.86 14.13 -9.28
C THR A 78 -33.16 15.09 -8.32
N PRO A 79 -33.91 15.88 -7.51
CA PRO A 79 -33.33 16.92 -6.65
C PRO A 79 -32.30 16.40 -5.64
N TRP A 80 -32.55 15.26 -5.00
CA TRP A 80 -31.62 14.67 -4.04
C TRP A 80 -30.28 14.26 -4.68
N LEU A 81 -30.28 13.87 -5.96
CA LEU A 81 -29.07 13.54 -6.71
C LEU A 81 -28.26 14.78 -7.07
N ARG A 82 -28.96 15.91 -7.32
CA ARG A 82 -28.36 17.21 -7.64
C ARG A 82 -27.68 17.83 -6.42
N GLU A 83 -28.35 17.79 -5.27
CA GLU A 83 -27.84 18.30 -3.98
C GLU A 83 -26.47 17.70 -3.62
N GLY A 84 -26.26 16.47 -4.04
CA GLY A 84 -25.02 15.75 -3.86
C GLY A 84 -23.91 15.93 -4.88
N SER A 85 -24.19 16.64 -5.96
CA SER A 85 -23.27 16.70 -7.10
C SER A 85 -22.21 17.78 -6.90
N SER A 86 -20.96 17.36 -6.69
CA SER A 86 -19.82 18.26 -6.82
C SER A 86 -19.37 18.23 -8.28
N VAL A 87 -19.69 19.30 -9.02
CA VAL A 87 -19.20 19.47 -10.40
C VAL A 87 -17.75 19.94 -10.33
N GLU A 88 -16.83 19.20 -10.96
CA GLU A 88 -15.47 19.68 -11.12
C GLU A 88 -15.47 20.97 -11.97
N PRO A 89 -14.87 22.06 -11.48
CA PRO A 89 -14.84 23.30 -12.25
C PRO A 89 -14.07 23.08 -13.56
N LYS A 90 -14.61 23.62 -14.66
CA LYS A 90 -13.91 23.64 -15.96
C LYS A 90 -12.48 24.18 -15.78
N LYS A 91 -11.50 23.51 -16.40
CA LYS A 91 -10.10 23.98 -16.46
C LYS A 91 -10.06 25.47 -16.82
N GLY A 92 -9.40 26.27 -15.98
CA GLY A 92 -9.25 27.72 -16.15
C GLY A 92 -10.21 28.59 -15.34
N ARG A 93 -11.21 28.04 -14.64
CA ARG A 93 -12.06 28.81 -13.70
C ARG A 93 -11.63 28.61 -12.25
N PRO A 94 -11.63 29.68 -11.42
CA PRO A 94 -11.34 29.54 -10.00
C PRO A 94 -12.37 28.60 -9.35
N GLY A 95 -11.88 27.60 -8.61
CA GLY A 95 -12.74 26.66 -7.91
C GLY A 95 -13.65 27.39 -6.89
N SER A 96 -14.85 26.86 -6.69
CA SER A 96 -15.82 27.40 -5.72
C SER A 96 -15.22 27.44 -4.30
N LYS A 97 -15.80 28.26 -3.41
CA LYS A 97 -15.37 28.35 -2.00
C LYS A 97 -15.38 26.96 -1.33
N GLY A 98 -16.45 26.18 -1.55
CA GLY A 98 -16.57 24.81 -1.06
C GLY A 98 -15.53 23.85 -1.65
N TYR A 99 -15.20 23.96 -2.94
CA TYR A 99 -14.13 23.16 -3.55
C TYR A 99 -12.77 23.44 -2.92
N ARG A 100 -12.45 24.73 -2.66
CA ARG A 100 -11.20 25.13 -2.01
C ARG A 100 -11.13 24.60 -0.57
N GLU A 101 -12.23 24.66 0.16
CA GLU A 101 -12.33 24.12 1.52
C GLU A 101 -12.17 22.60 1.55
N ALA A 102 -12.88 21.87 0.68
CA ALA A 102 -12.75 20.42 0.54
C ALA A 102 -11.32 20.01 0.15
N LYS A 103 -10.67 20.75 -0.76
CA LYS A 103 -9.26 20.54 -1.13
C LYS A 103 -8.33 20.75 0.08
N HIS A 104 -8.58 21.78 0.88
CA HIS A 104 -7.79 22.06 2.08
C HIS A 104 -7.99 20.97 3.16
N LEU A 105 -9.23 20.56 3.42
CA LEU A 105 -9.55 19.46 4.34
C LEU A 105 -8.91 18.14 3.90
N ARG A 106 -8.99 17.81 2.61
CA ARG A 106 -8.30 16.66 2.02
C ARG A 106 -6.79 16.75 2.24
N ALA A 107 -6.17 17.89 1.96
CA ALA A 107 -4.73 18.09 2.20
C ALA A 107 -4.36 17.92 3.69
N LYS A 108 -5.17 18.47 4.60
CA LYS A 108 -4.99 18.32 6.06
C LYS A 108 -5.08 16.86 6.50
N ALA A 109 -6.06 16.11 5.98
CA ALA A 109 -6.22 14.68 6.26
C ALA A 109 -5.02 13.87 5.75
N HIS A 110 -4.61 14.08 4.49
CA HIS A 110 -3.41 13.43 3.95
C HIS A 110 -2.15 13.76 4.77
N LYS A 111 -1.98 15.02 5.18
CA LYS A 111 -0.87 15.44 6.03
C LYS A 111 -0.89 14.75 7.40
N LYS A 112 -2.08 14.57 7.99
CA LYS A 112 -2.24 13.84 9.26
C LYS A 112 -1.83 12.37 9.11
N VAL A 113 -2.29 11.69 8.07
CA VAL A 113 -1.93 10.28 7.80
C VAL A 113 -0.43 10.15 7.54
N ALA A 114 0.15 11.04 6.74
CA ALA A 114 1.59 11.04 6.47
C ALA A 114 2.41 11.23 7.75
N ARG A 115 2.02 12.18 8.61
CA ARG A 115 2.67 12.41 9.91
C ARG A 115 2.56 11.20 10.84
N GLN A 116 1.39 10.55 10.89
CA GLN A 116 1.22 9.33 11.70
C GLN A 116 2.15 8.21 11.24
N ARG A 117 2.26 7.99 9.92
CA ARG A 117 3.18 6.98 9.36
C ARG A 117 4.64 7.29 9.68
N GLN A 118 5.04 8.56 9.57
CA GLN A 118 6.39 9.00 9.94
C GLN A 118 6.66 8.82 11.43
N ASP A 119 5.71 9.16 12.30
CA ASP A 119 5.83 8.96 13.75
C ASP A 119 5.97 7.48 14.12
N THR A 120 5.12 6.61 13.55
CA THR A 120 5.23 5.15 13.72
C THR A 120 6.59 4.64 13.24
N GLY A 121 7.03 5.06 12.06
CA GLY A 121 8.34 4.67 11.50
C GLY A 121 9.50 5.11 12.38
N ARG A 122 9.47 6.34 12.91
CA ARG A 122 10.48 6.87 13.85
C ARG A 122 10.50 6.14 15.19
N LYS A 123 9.32 5.85 15.76
CA LYS A 123 9.20 5.08 17.01
C LYS A 123 9.74 3.67 16.85
N TRP A 124 9.41 3.02 15.74
CA TRP A 124 9.96 1.71 15.39
C TRP A 124 11.48 1.78 15.21
N ALA A 125 12.00 2.73 14.43
CA ALA A 125 13.44 2.90 14.22
C ALA A 125 14.18 3.14 15.54
N LYS A 126 13.65 4.00 16.42
CA LYS A 126 14.21 4.24 17.76
C LYS A 126 14.23 2.96 18.59
N LYS A 127 13.16 2.17 18.57
CA LYS A 127 13.09 0.88 19.27
C LYS A 127 14.15 -0.09 18.75
N VAL A 128 14.26 -0.26 17.43
CA VAL A 128 15.26 -1.13 16.79
C VAL A 128 16.67 -0.71 17.17
N VAL A 129 17.01 0.57 17.05
CA VAL A 129 18.37 1.06 17.34
C VAL A 129 18.75 0.91 18.81
N ARG A 130 17.79 1.01 19.74
CA ARG A 130 18.02 0.92 21.18
C ARG A 130 17.99 -0.53 21.70
N ASP A 131 17.06 -1.35 21.23
CA ASP A 131 16.92 -2.72 21.75
C ASP A 131 18.02 -3.65 21.20
N HIS A 132 18.75 -3.24 20.15
CA HIS A 132 19.86 -3.98 19.54
C HIS A 132 21.25 -3.41 19.90
N ASP A 133 21.42 -2.95 21.15
CA ASP A 133 22.66 -2.31 21.63
C ASP A 133 23.95 -3.16 21.47
N ALA A 134 23.83 -4.49 21.39
CA ALA A 134 24.94 -5.46 21.21
C ALA A 134 25.21 -5.86 19.75
N ILE A 135 24.37 -5.44 18.81
CA ILE A 135 24.52 -5.77 17.40
C ILE A 135 25.40 -4.68 16.79
N ALA A 136 26.70 -4.77 17.08
CA ALA A 136 27.76 -4.24 16.22
C ALA A 136 27.77 -5.02 14.90
N ILE A 137 26.64 -5.04 14.21
CA ILE A 137 26.39 -5.84 13.02
C ILE A 137 25.53 -4.96 12.15
N ALA A 138 26.12 -4.50 11.05
CA ALA A 138 25.50 -3.69 10.03
C ALA A 138 24.03 -4.10 9.82
N ILE A 139 23.11 -3.18 10.07
CA ILE A 139 21.70 -3.41 9.73
C ILE A 139 21.63 -3.44 8.21
N ALA A 140 21.66 -4.65 7.65
CA ALA A 140 21.46 -4.88 6.24
C ALA A 140 20.02 -4.52 5.91
N ILE A 141 19.80 -3.32 5.39
CA ILE A 141 18.52 -2.92 4.84
C ILE A 141 18.61 -3.15 3.35
N GLU A 142 17.64 -3.85 2.78
CA GLU A 142 17.53 -3.91 1.33
C GLU A 142 17.47 -2.48 0.76
N ASP A 143 18.35 -2.16 -0.19
CA ASP A 143 18.25 -0.95 -0.99
C ASP A 143 17.12 -1.07 -2.01
N PHE A 144 15.90 -1.26 -1.50
CA PHE A 144 14.70 -1.27 -2.31
C PHE A 144 14.44 0.16 -2.77
N ARG A 145 14.72 0.40 -4.06
CA ARG A 145 14.27 1.59 -4.77
C ARG A 145 12.98 1.22 -5.49
N PRO A 146 11.79 1.54 -4.95
CA PRO A 146 10.50 1.24 -5.60
C PRO A 146 10.33 2.11 -6.85
N LYS A 147 11.06 1.80 -7.92
CA LYS A 147 10.87 2.41 -9.25
C LYS A 147 9.92 1.57 -10.11
N PHE A 148 9.87 0.25 -9.88
CA PHE A 148 9.09 -0.69 -10.68
C PHE A 148 7.61 -0.83 -10.28
N LEU A 149 7.23 -0.42 -9.06
CA LEU A 149 5.85 -0.52 -8.56
C LEU A 149 5.04 0.79 -8.75
N ALA A 150 5.63 1.82 -9.37
CA ALA A 150 4.95 3.08 -9.64
C ALA A 150 3.76 2.96 -10.63
N LYS A 151 3.60 1.81 -11.31
CA LYS A 151 2.50 1.52 -12.24
C LYS A 151 1.23 0.96 -11.56
N THR A 152 1.24 0.76 -10.24
CA THR A 152 0.17 0.05 -9.55
C THR A 152 -0.78 0.98 -8.75
N THR A 153 -1.68 0.37 -7.97
CA THR A 153 -2.78 1.05 -7.27
C THR A 153 -2.28 2.08 -6.25
N MET A 154 -3.16 3.03 -5.89
CA MET A 154 -2.84 4.06 -4.89
C MET A 154 -2.47 3.50 -3.51
N ALA A 155 -3.00 2.32 -3.14
CA ALA A 155 -2.68 1.67 -1.87
C ALA A 155 -1.23 1.18 -1.82
N GLU A 156 -0.73 0.65 -2.94
CA GLU A 156 0.62 0.12 -3.06
C GLU A 156 1.67 1.24 -3.04
N LYS A 157 1.42 2.34 -3.76
CA LYS A 157 2.23 3.57 -3.67
C LYS A 157 2.29 4.13 -2.26
N ALA A 158 1.18 4.04 -1.53
CA ALA A 158 1.09 4.52 -0.16
C ALA A 158 1.87 3.62 0.82
N ALA A 159 1.95 2.31 0.56
CA ALA A 159 2.78 1.38 1.32
C ALA A 159 4.28 1.61 1.02
N ASP A 160 4.66 1.78 -0.24
CA ASP A 160 6.03 2.08 -0.66
C ASP A 160 6.58 3.35 0.01
N ALA A 161 5.78 4.42 0.01
CA ALA A 161 6.14 5.67 0.67
C ALA A 161 6.35 5.48 2.19
N ALA A 162 5.59 4.59 2.83
CA ALA A 162 5.74 4.29 4.25
C ALA A 162 7.02 3.48 4.52
N ILE A 163 7.35 2.51 3.67
CA ILE A 163 8.61 1.73 3.76
C ILE A 163 9.81 2.66 3.58
N GLY A 164 9.80 3.50 2.55
CA GLY A 164 10.87 4.48 2.30
C GLY A 164 11.08 5.44 3.46
N ALA A 165 9.99 6.00 4.02
CA ALA A 165 10.07 6.88 5.19
C ALA A 165 10.61 6.17 6.44
N THR A 166 10.28 4.89 6.62
CA THR A 166 10.76 4.09 7.75
C THR A 166 12.25 3.78 7.63
N LYS A 167 12.72 3.44 6.42
CA LYS A 167 14.15 3.26 6.11
C LYS A 167 14.93 4.54 6.40
N GLN A 168 14.44 5.68 5.94
CA GLN A 168 15.10 6.97 6.18
C GLN A 168 15.20 7.27 7.68
N ALA A 169 14.12 7.04 8.44
CA ALA A 169 14.14 7.19 9.89
C ALA A 169 15.15 6.27 10.59
N LEU A 170 15.33 5.04 10.08
CA LEU A 170 16.32 4.10 10.60
C LEU A 170 17.75 4.56 10.32
N ILE A 171 18.00 5.09 9.11
CA ILE A 171 19.28 5.70 8.74
C ILE A 171 19.62 6.86 9.67
N GLU A 172 18.69 7.80 9.82
CA GLU A 172 18.85 8.97 10.70
C GLU A 172 19.08 8.57 12.16
N MET A 173 18.33 7.59 12.68
CA MET A 173 18.48 7.13 14.06
C MET A 173 19.80 6.41 14.29
N GLY A 174 20.25 5.53 13.40
CA GLY A 174 21.53 4.86 13.60
C GLY A 174 22.71 5.84 13.50
N HIS A 175 22.69 6.83 12.60
CA HIS A 175 23.68 7.91 12.62
C HIS A 175 23.66 8.68 13.95
N LYS A 176 22.48 9.03 14.46
CA LYS A 176 22.33 9.76 15.73
C LYS A 176 22.87 8.97 16.95
N HIS A 177 22.77 7.65 16.90
CA HIS A 177 23.23 6.76 17.98
C HIS A 177 24.60 6.11 17.69
N GLY A 178 25.33 6.57 16.68
CA GLY A 178 26.68 6.06 16.35
C GLY A 178 26.72 4.60 15.89
N ARG A 179 25.66 4.12 15.24
CA ARG A 179 25.55 2.73 14.74
C ARG A 179 25.90 2.67 13.24
N ASP A 180 26.60 1.61 12.82
CA ASP A 180 26.93 1.36 11.41
C ASP A 180 25.72 0.76 10.67
N ILE A 181 25.31 1.38 9.57
CA ILE A 181 24.17 0.97 8.74
C ILE A 181 24.68 0.70 7.34
N ARG A 182 24.57 -0.55 6.88
CA ARG A 182 24.99 -0.94 5.52
C ARG A 182 23.77 -1.25 4.67
N LEU A 183 23.62 -0.51 3.58
CA LEU A 183 22.58 -0.78 2.60
C LEU A 183 23.03 -1.91 1.68
N VAL A 184 22.27 -3.00 1.65
CA VAL A 184 22.57 -4.17 0.81
C VAL A 184 21.69 -4.15 -0.43
N ARG A 185 22.27 -4.38 -1.60
CA ARG A 185 21.51 -4.43 -2.86
C ARG A 185 20.51 -5.62 -2.81
N PRO A 186 19.20 -5.39 -3.04
CA PRO A 186 18.16 -6.44 -2.95
C PRO A 186 18.18 -7.45 -4.11
N ALA A 187 19.09 -7.29 -5.07
CA ALA A 187 19.14 -8.16 -6.24
C ALA A 187 19.50 -9.59 -5.82
N HIS A 188 18.65 -10.55 -6.20
CA HIS A 188 18.87 -12.00 -6.01
C HIS A 188 18.94 -12.47 -4.55
N THR A 189 18.60 -11.63 -3.56
CA THR A 189 18.62 -12.00 -2.13
C THR A 189 17.71 -13.19 -1.81
N THR A 190 16.59 -13.31 -2.51
CA THR A 190 15.65 -14.43 -2.34
C THR A 190 15.99 -15.68 -3.17
N MET A 191 17.05 -15.66 -3.97
CA MET A 191 17.46 -16.76 -4.86
C MET A 191 18.82 -17.34 -4.49
N ASP A 192 19.70 -16.53 -3.91
CA ASP A 192 21.03 -16.97 -3.47
C ASP A 192 20.92 -17.75 -2.15
N CYS A 193 21.71 -18.81 -1.99
CA CYS A 193 21.76 -19.59 -0.77
C CYS A 193 22.73 -18.96 0.23
N ALA A 194 22.29 -18.73 1.47
CA ALA A 194 23.16 -18.17 2.50
C ALA A 194 24.28 -19.10 3.00
N ASN A 195 24.27 -20.38 2.60
CA ASN A 195 25.21 -21.39 3.07
C ASN A 195 26.36 -21.65 2.09
N CYS A 196 26.09 -21.59 0.79
CA CYS A 196 27.06 -21.94 -0.25
C CYS A 196 27.12 -20.92 -1.41
N ASP A 197 26.40 -19.81 -1.28
CA ASP A 197 26.29 -18.73 -2.27
C ASP A 197 25.74 -19.16 -3.65
N ALA A 198 25.28 -20.40 -3.79
CA ALA A 198 24.69 -20.88 -5.02
C ALA A 198 23.38 -20.15 -5.32
N ARG A 199 23.23 -19.71 -6.58
CA ARG A 199 22.03 -19.04 -7.07
C ARG A 199 21.04 -20.04 -7.65
N ALA A 200 19.78 -19.97 -7.21
CA ALA A 200 18.70 -20.72 -7.83
C ALA A 200 18.53 -20.36 -9.32
N LYS A 201 18.37 -21.38 -10.17
CA LYS A 201 18.20 -21.22 -11.63
C LYS A 201 16.92 -20.47 -11.99
N HIS A 202 15.86 -20.65 -11.19
CA HIS A 202 14.57 -20.02 -11.38
C HIS A 202 14.21 -19.18 -10.17
N ARG A 203 13.49 -18.08 -10.43
CA ARG A 203 12.94 -17.24 -9.38
C ARG A 203 11.80 -17.98 -8.67
N LEU A 204 11.91 -18.12 -7.35
CA LEU A 204 10.85 -18.70 -6.54
C LEU A 204 9.57 -17.84 -6.63
N PRO A 205 8.41 -18.44 -6.92
CA PRO A 205 7.11 -17.77 -6.86
C PRO A 205 6.87 -17.10 -5.49
N LEU A 206 6.05 -16.05 -5.46
CA LEU A 206 5.75 -15.31 -4.22
C LEU A 206 5.03 -16.18 -3.16
N GLY A 207 4.28 -17.19 -3.58
CA GLY A 207 3.63 -18.16 -2.69
C GLY A 207 4.57 -19.19 -2.07
N GLU A 208 5.79 -19.33 -2.61
CA GLU A 208 6.76 -20.29 -2.09
C GLU A 208 7.53 -19.67 -0.91
N ARG A 209 7.25 -20.19 0.29
CA ARG A 209 7.81 -19.71 1.57
C ARG A 209 9.03 -20.53 2.02
N ALA A 210 9.32 -21.64 1.35
CA ALA A 210 10.52 -22.45 1.58
C ALA A 210 11.59 -22.12 0.54
N HIS A 211 12.85 -22.14 0.95
CA HIS A 211 14.01 -22.09 0.07
C HIS A 211 14.79 -23.39 0.25
N SER A 212 14.92 -24.14 -0.84
CA SER A 212 15.69 -25.39 -0.89
C SER A 212 16.83 -25.23 -1.89
N CYS A 213 18.07 -25.30 -1.41
CA CYS A 213 19.23 -25.15 -2.26
C CYS A 213 19.55 -26.48 -2.96
N THR A 214 19.63 -26.47 -4.30
CA THR A 214 20.00 -27.65 -5.09
C THR A 214 21.49 -27.96 -5.08
N ALA A 215 22.34 -27.02 -4.62
CA ALA A 215 23.80 -27.20 -4.60
C ALA A 215 24.30 -27.81 -3.27
N CYS A 216 23.77 -27.36 -2.13
CA CYS A 216 24.21 -27.84 -0.81
C CYS A 216 23.11 -28.56 0.00
N GLY A 217 21.90 -28.70 -0.55
CA GLY A 217 20.80 -29.40 0.12
C GLY A 217 20.14 -28.65 1.28
N THR A 218 20.63 -27.46 1.66
CA THR A 218 20.07 -26.71 2.79
C THR A 218 18.64 -26.25 2.48
N ALA A 219 17.72 -26.58 3.39
CA ALA A 219 16.35 -26.10 3.37
C ALA A 219 16.10 -25.12 4.53
N SER A 220 15.50 -23.97 4.24
CA SER A 220 15.10 -23.02 5.27
C SER A 220 13.92 -22.17 4.78
N PRO A 221 13.17 -21.49 5.67
CA PRO A 221 12.21 -20.50 5.23
C PRO A 221 12.89 -19.44 4.36
N ARG A 222 12.27 -19.09 3.23
CA ARG A 222 12.78 -18.14 2.23
C ARG A 222 13.19 -16.81 2.86
N ASP A 223 12.38 -16.29 3.77
CA ASP A 223 12.64 -15.02 4.44
C ASP A 223 13.87 -15.11 5.36
N LYS A 224 14.07 -16.25 6.05
CA LYS A 224 15.25 -16.50 6.89
C LYS A 224 16.52 -16.66 6.06
N ASN A 225 16.46 -17.38 4.94
CA ASN A 225 17.58 -17.48 4.01
C ASN A 225 17.95 -16.10 3.45
N SER A 226 16.96 -15.32 3.01
CA SER A 226 17.17 -13.98 2.44
C SER A 226 17.82 -13.04 3.46
N ALA A 227 17.36 -13.07 4.72
CA ALA A 227 17.98 -12.31 5.81
C ALA A 227 19.45 -12.71 6.05
N ARG A 228 19.77 -14.00 6.02
CA ARG A 228 21.16 -14.47 6.16
C ARG A 228 22.03 -14.06 4.97
N VAL A 229 21.54 -14.16 3.73
CA VAL A 229 22.26 -13.68 2.54
C VAL A 229 22.59 -12.19 2.69
N MET A 230 21.65 -11.39 3.20
CA MET A 230 21.86 -9.97 3.42
C MET A 230 22.96 -9.69 4.45
N LEU A 231 23.03 -10.48 5.54
CA LEU A 231 24.11 -10.38 6.53
C LEU A 231 25.48 -10.72 5.93
N VAL A 232 25.57 -11.84 5.20
CA VAL A 232 26.81 -12.26 4.51
C VAL A 232 27.30 -11.16 3.58
N ARG A 233 26.41 -10.60 2.74
CA ARG A 233 26.75 -9.50 1.82
C ARG A 233 27.10 -8.18 2.51
N ALA A 234 26.63 -7.97 3.75
CA ALA A 234 27.01 -6.82 4.55
C ALA A 234 28.40 -6.98 5.20
N GLY A 235 29.11 -8.09 4.93
CA GLY A 235 30.44 -8.35 5.47
C GLY A 235 30.42 -8.70 6.96
N GLN A 236 29.33 -9.29 7.43
CA GLN A 236 29.20 -9.78 8.81
C GLN A 236 29.75 -11.21 8.87
N PRO A 237 30.77 -11.50 9.70
CA PRO A 237 31.20 -12.87 9.90
C PRO A 237 30.00 -13.68 10.42
N GLY A 238 29.78 -14.86 9.82
CA GLY A 238 28.65 -15.72 10.13
C GLY A 238 28.54 -15.96 11.64
N TRP A 239 27.31 -15.93 12.14
CA TRP A 239 27.01 -16.31 13.52
C TRP A 239 27.47 -17.77 13.72
N CYS A 240 28.61 -17.93 14.38
CA CYS A 240 28.96 -19.14 15.12
C CYS A 240 28.36 -18.99 16.53
#